data_AF-A0A520G348-F1
#
_entry.id   AF-A0A520G348-F1
#
_cell.length_a   1.000
_cell.length_b   1.000
_cell.length_c   1.000
_cell.angle_alpha   90.00
_cell.angle_beta   90.00
_cell.angle_gamma   90.00
#
_symmetry.space_group_name_H-M   'P 1'
#
loop_
_entity.id
_entity.type
_entity.pdbx_description
1 polymer ?
#
loop_
_entity_poly.entity_id
_entity_poly.type
_entity_poly.pdbx_seq_one_letter_code
_entity_poly.pdbx_strand_id
1 'polypeptide(L)'
;MTRHAIRRRTVFAQALAGAALLAGWRLARSADRPDPAFTPEQRWFEAAAAMKRRAESWGDQPYGAVLVADGAIIGEGPSRVVQRGDPTAHAEREAIRDAQKRLGRPSLAGSVLYSTSRPCPLCEAAAAEAEVSRMIYGAALNDAGRPRR
;
A
#
# COMPACT_ATOMS: atom_id res chain seq x y z
N MET A 1 -77.26 35.84 4.01
CA MET A 1 -78.32 34.82 3.74
C MET A 1 -77.73 33.92 2.67
N THR A 2 -77.41 32.65 2.87
CA THR A 2 -78.23 31.53 3.36
C THR A 2 -77.36 30.41 3.95
N ARG A 3 -77.92 29.75 4.97
CA ARG A 3 -77.44 28.54 5.65
C ARG A 3 -77.57 27.30 4.75
N HIS A 4 -76.90 26.21 5.18
CA HIS A 4 -77.13 24.77 4.90
C HIS A 4 -76.00 24.11 4.09
N ALA A 5 -75.49 22.93 4.43
CA ALA A 5 -75.86 21.98 5.47
C ALA A 5 -74.66 21.07 5.80
N ILE A 6 -74.66 20.63 7.05
CA ILE A 6 -73.87 19.52 7.57
C ILE A 6 -74.32 18.22 6.87
N ARG A 7 -73.38 17.40 6.40
CA ARG A 7 -73.55 15.95 6.38
C ARG A 7 -72.23 15.24 6.68
N ARG A 8 -72.20 14.62 7.86
CA ARG A 8 -71.18 13.67 8.29
C ARG A 8 -71.30 12.39 7.48
N ARG A 9 -70.17 11.78 7.12
CA ARG A 9 -69.98 10.32 7.19
C ARG A 9 -68.48 9.97 7.10
N THR A 10 -68.01 9.47 8.22
CA THR A 10 -66.79 8.71 8.49
C THR A 10 -66.50 7.66 7.42
N VAL A 11 -65.24 7.56 6.97
CA VAL A 11 -64.60 6.28 6.67
C VAL A 11 -63.14 6.37 7.13
N PHE A 12 -62.79 5.46 8.03
CA PHE A 12 -61.43 5.15 8.48
C PHE A 12 -60.58 4.65 7.30
N ALA A 13 -59.37 5.17 7.15
CA ALA A 13 -58.29 4.43 6.50
C ALA A 13 -57.00 4.70 7.28
N GLN A 14 -56.68 3.77 8.17
CA GLN A 14 -55.34 3.63 8.73
C GLN A 14 -54.44 3.09 7.63
N ALA A 15 -53.31 3.74 7.39
CA ALA A 15 -52.13 3.10 6.82
C ALA A 15 -50.91 3.63 7.59
N LEU A 16 -50.41 2.76 8.47
CA LEU A 16 -49.19 2.94 9.22
C LEU A 16 -48.00 2.99 8.25
N ALA A 17 -47.46 4.18 7.99
CA ALA A 17 -46.11 4.33 7.45
C ALA A 17 -45.11 4.21 8.62
N GLY A 18 -44.96 3.01 9.15
CA GLY A 18 -44.07 2.70 10.27
C GLY A 18 -42.96 1.73 9.86
N ALA A 19 -41.72 2.19 10.01
CA ALA A 19 -40.50 1.39 10.20
C ALA A 19 -39.96 0.59 9.00
N ALA A 20 -39.22 1.26 8.11
CA ALA A 20 -38.28 0.59 7.20
C ALA A 20 -36.93 1.32 7.06
N LEU A 21 -36.41 1.93 8.14
CA LEU A 21 -35.13 2.67 8.10
C LEU A 21 -34.03 2.17 9.06
N LEU A 22 -34.21 1.04 9.75
CA LEU A 22 -33.21 0.58 10.73
C LEU A 22 -32.49 -0.74 10.37
N ALA A 23 -32.85 -1.40 9.26
CA ALA A 23 -32.23 -2.67 8.88
C ALA A 23 -30.95 -2.53 8.02
N GLY A 24 -30.76 -1.38 7.34
CA GLY A 24 -29.65 -1.19 6.38
C GLY A 24 -28.29 -0.85 7.00
N TRP A 25 -28.23 -0.43 8.27
CA TRP A 25 -26.99 0.06 8.88
C TRP A 25 -26.13 -1.01 9.57
N ARG A 26 -26.64 -2.24 9.73
CA ARG A 26 -25.91 -3.31 10.44
C ARG A 26 -24.99 -4.15 9.57
N LEU A 27 -25.14 -4.13 8.24
CA LEU A 27 -24.35 -4.95 7.32
C LEU A 27 -23.11 -4.23 6.75
N ALA A 28 -23.05 -2.90 6.80
CA ALA A 28 -21.92 -2.13 6.26
C ALA A 28 -20.68 -2.08 7.19
N ARG A 29 -20.76 -2.62 8.41
CA ARG A 29 -19.72 -2.45 9.45
C ARG A 29 -18.64 -3.54 9.48
N SER A 30 -18.76 -4.59 8.66
CA SER A 30 -17.80 -5.70 8.66
C SER A 30 -16.69 -5.56 7.63
N ALA A 31 -16.91 -4.81 6.53
CA ALA A 31 -15.92 -4.66 5.46
C ALA A 31 -14.83 -3.61 5.75
N ASP A 32 -15.07 -2.72 6.72
CA ASP A 32 -14.18 -1.59 7.05
C ASP A 32 -13.21 -1.86 8.22
N ARG A 33 -13.24 -3.06 8.81
CA ARG A 33 -12.24 -3.41 9.83
C ARG A 33 -11.00 -3.95 9.13
N PRO A 34 -9.82 -3.36 9.33
CA PRO A 34 -8.59 -3.95 8.82
C PRO A 34 -8.49 -5.38 9.37
N ASP A 35 -8.15 -6.33 8.50
CA ASP A 35 -7.85 -7.70 8.89
C ASP A 35 -6.80 -7.63 10.02
N PRO A 36 -7.03 -8.25 11.20
CA PRO A 36 -6.04 -8.28 12.27
C PRO A 36 -4.69 -8.90 11.85
N ALA A 37 -4.63 -9.60 10.72
CA ALA A 37 -3.39 -10.05 10.09
C ALA A 37 -2.63 -8.95 9.33
N PHE A 38 -3.23 -7.76 9.09
CA PHE A 38 -2.62 -6.68 8.33
C PHE A 38 -1.64 -5.85 9.17
N THR A 39 -0.34 -6.11 8.99
CA THR A 39 0.70 -5.40 9.74
C THR A 39 1.10 -4.09 9.05
N PRO A 40 1.66 -3.12 9.80
CA PRO A 40 2.32 -1.94 9.21
C PRO A 40 3.39 -2.27 8.16
N GLU A 41 3.96 -3.47 8.18
CA GLU A 41 4.97 -3.91 7.19
C GLU A 41 4.31 -4.38 5.88
N GLN A 42 3.09 -4.90 5.93
CA GLN A 42 2.37 -5.35 4.73
C GLN A 42 2.07 -4.19 3.79
N ARG A 43 1.70 -3.00 4.29
CA ARG A 43 1.55 -1.80 3.43
C ARG A 43 2.83 -1.42 2.68
N TRP A 44 4.01 -1.70 3.27
CA TRP A 44 5.29 -1.44 2.62
C TRP A 44 5.59 -2.47 1.53
N PHE A 45 5.23 -3.73 1.78
CA PHE A 45 5.26 -4.74 0.74
C PHE A 45 4.29 -4.43 -0.41
N GLU A 46 3.08 -3.95 -0.13
CA GLU A 46 2.13 -3.52 -1.16
C GLU A 46 2.68 -2.38 -2.02
N ALA A 47 3.42 -1.44 -1.42
CA ALA A 47 4.13 -0.39 -2.14
C ALA A 47 5.25 -0.95 -3.02
N ALA A 48 6.04 -1.92 -2.54
CA ALA A 48 7.01 -2.63 -3.36
C ALA A 48 6.33 -3.40 -4.52
N ALA A 49 5.19 -4.03 -4.27
CA ALA A 49 4.39 -4.69 -5.30
C ALA A 49 3.84 -3.70 -6.33
N ALA A 50 3.50 -2.47 -5.93
CA ALA A 50 3.15 -1.39 -6.86
C ALA A 50 4.33 -1.01 -7.76
N MET A 51 5.55 -0.99 -7.23
CA MET A 51 6.76 -0.76 -8.03
C MET A 51 7.02 -1.89 -9.02
N LYS A 52 6.78 -3.14 -8.61
CA LYS A 52 6.81 -4.29 -9.54
C LYS A 52 5.83 -4.10 -10.70
N ARG A 53 4.56 -3.78 -10.40
CA ARG A 53 3.53 -3.55 -11.45
C ARG A 53 3.94 -2.41 -12.39
N ARG A 54 4.60 -1.38 -11.84
CA ARG A 54 5.12 -0.26 -12.63
C ARG A 54 6.25 -0.71 -13.57
N ALA A 55 7.19 -1.54 -13.10
CA ALA A 55 8.23 -2.12 -13.95
C ALA A 55 7.63 -2.99 -15.07
N GLU A 56 6.67 -3.85 -14.75
CA GLU A 56 5.94 -4.66 -15.73
C GLU A 56 5.23 -3.79 -16.79
N SER A 57 4.61 -2.68 -16.37
CA SER A 57 3.96 -1.74 -17.30
C SER A 57 4.92 -1.07 -18.29
N TRP A 58 6.22 -1.11 -18.01
CA TRP A 58 7.27 -0.61 -18.90
C TRP A 58 7.91 -1.69 -19.75
N GLY A 59 7.48 -2.96 -19.62
CA GLY A 59 8.17 -4.09 -20.22
C GLY A 59 9.51 -4.41 -19.57
N ASP A 60 9.74 -3.96 -18.32
CA ASP A 60 10.93 -4.29 -17.55
C ASP A 60 10.73 -5.57 -16.71
N GLN A 61 11.76 -5.99 -15.99
CA GLN A 61 11.71 -7.17 -15.14
C GLN A 61 10.70 -6.99 -13.99
N PRO A 62 9.98 -8.05 -13.58
CA PRO A 62 8.84 -7.96 -12.67
C PRO A 62 9.26 -7.87 -11.19
N TYR A 63 10.09 -6.89 -10.85
CA TYR A 63 10.63 -6.64 -9.52
C TYR A 63 10.37 -5.21 -9.06
N GLY A 64 10.11 -5.04 -7.76
CA GLY A 64 9.89 -3.76 -7.13
C GLY A 64 10.41 -3.74 -5.70
N ALA A 65 10.83 -2.56 -5.26
CA ALA A 65 11.30 -2.31 -3.90
C ALA A 65 10.95 -0.91 -3.44
N VAL A 66 10.84 -0.74 -2.12
CA VAL A 66 10.74 0.57 -1.47
C VAL A 66 11.65 0.62 -0.26
N LEU A 67 12.11 1.82 0.07
CA LEU A 67 13.00 2.08 1.20
C LEU A 67 12.26 2.96 2.20
N VAL A 68 12.15 2.52 3.45
CA VAL A 68 11.32 3.14 4.48
C VAL A 68 12.20 3.62 5.63
N ALA A 69 11.99 4.85 6.08
CA ALA A 69 12.57 5.40 7.30
C ALA A 69 11.54 6.28 8.00
N ASP A 70 11.54 6.28 9.33
CA ASP A 70 10.63 7.10 10.16
C ASP A 70 9.15 6.99 9.76
N GLY A 71 8.73 5.77 9.37
CA GLY A 71 7.36 5.48 8.97
C GLY A 71 6.95 6.03 7.60
N ALA A 72 7.90 6.51 6.79
CA ALA A 72 7.66 7.05 5.46
C ALA A 72 8.52 6.35 4.39
N ILE A 73 7.99 6.26 3.16
CA ILE A 73 8.78 5.82 2.00
C ILE A 73 9.72 6.95 1.62
N ILE A 74 11.02 6.70 1.75
CA ILE A 74 12.09 7.63 1.36
C ILE A 74 12.65 7.32 -0.03
N GLY A 75 12.41 6.13 -0.60
CA GLY A 75 12.81 5.79 -1.96
C GLY A 75 11.95 4.71 -2.59
N GLU A 76 11.74 4.82 -3.90
CA GLU A 76 10.92 3.91 -4.71
C GLU A 76 11.74 3.33 -5.87
N GLY A 77 11.68 2.01 -6.03
CA GLY A 77 12.49 1.28 -7.00
C GLY A 77 11.68 0.26 -7.80
N PRO A 78 11.06 0.64 -8.93
CA PRO A 78 10.72 -0.31 -9.98
C PRO A 78 12.00 -0.76 -10.68
N SER A 79 12.09 -2.03 -11.13
CA SER A 79 13.17 -2.46 -12.01
C SER A 79 13.25 -1.57 -13.25
N ARG A 80 14.49 -1.28 -13.69
CA ARG A 80 14.78 -0.49 -14.89
C ARG A 80 15.90 -1.12 -15.73
N VAL A 81 16.12 -2.43 -15.63
CA VAL A 81 17.19 -3.14 -16.33
C VAL A 81 17.06 -2.97 -17.84
N VAL A 82 15.87 -3.23 -18.37
CA VAL A 82 15.59 -3.08 -19.80
C VAL A 82 15.51 -1.60 -20.16
N GLN A 83 14.77 -0.81 -19.38
CA GLN A 83 14.50 0.59 -19.66
C GLN A 83 15.75 1.48 -19.67
N ARG A 84 16.78 1.14 -18.87
CA ARG A 84 18.06 1.87 -18.84
C ARG A 84 19.17 1.18 -19.62
N GLY A 85 18.98 -0.05 -20.10
CA GLY A 85 20.07 -0.89 -20.62
C GLY A 85 21.19 -1.12 -19.59
N ASP A 86 20.86 -1.10 -18.29
CA ASP A 86 21.79 -1.23 -17.18
C ASP A 86 21.50 -2.54 -16.43
N PRO A 87 22.36 -3.57 -16.52
CA PRO A 87 22.15 -4.85 -15.84
C PRO A 87 22.15 -4.71 -14.32
N THR A 88 22.51 -3.56 -13.77
CA THR A 88 22.52 -3.27 -12.34
C THR A 88 21.31 -2.46 -11.87
N ALA A 89 20.41 -2.04 -12.76
CA ALA A 89 19.23 -1.24 -12.42
C ALA A 89 18.08 -2.08 -11.83
N HIS A 90 18.44 -2.96 -10.88
CA HIS A 90 17.49 -3.74 -10.08
C HIS A 90 16.66 -2.83 -9.20
N ALA A 91 15.47 -3.30 -8.83
CA ALA A 91 14.52 -2.60 -7.99
C ALA A 91 15.15 -2.06 -6.68
N GLU A 92 15.92 -2.89 -5.97
CA GLU A 92 16.58 -2.51 -4.72
C GLU A 92 17.57 -1.36 -4.93
N ARG A 93 18.33 -1.40 -6.03
CA ARG A 93 19.32 -0.37 -6.38
C ARG A 93 18.64 0.91 -6.81
N GLU A 94 17.56 0.85 -7.57
CA GLU A 94 16.78 2.04 -7.92
C GLU A 94 16.13 2.68 -6.68
N ALA A 95 15.65 1.89 -5.72
CA ALA A 95 15.11 2.42 -4.45
C ALA A 95 16.18 3.15 -3.62
N ILE A 96 17.39 2.59 -3.53
CA ILE A 96 18.55 3.23 -2.87
C ILE A 96 18.94 4.53 -3.60
N ARG A 97 19.06 4.49 -4.93
CA ARG A 97 19.40 5.66 -5.75
C ARG A 97 18.37 6.78 -5.59
N ASP A 98 17.08 6.44 -5.59
CA ASP A 98 15.98 7.40 -5.39
C ASP A 98 16.02 8.01 -3.99
N ALA A 99 16.22 7.19 -2.94
CA ALA A 99 16.33 7.67 -1.57
C ALA A 99 17.50 8.64 -1.37
N GLN A 100 18.70 8.27 -1.84
CA GLN A 100 19.88 9.11 -1.74
C GLN A 100 19.70 10.43 -2.51
N LYS A 101 19.06 10.39 -3.69
CA LYS A 101 18.75 11.59 -4.47
C LYS A 101 17.78 12.51 -3.74
N ARG A 102 16.72 11.98 -3.12
CA ARG A 102 15.73 12.76 -2.38
C ARG A 102 16.30 13.38 -1.11
N LEU A 103 17.18 12.66 -0.41
CA LEU A 103 17.78 13.10 0.86
C LEU A 103 19.07 13.91 0.69
N GLY A 104 19.71 13.85 -0.47
CA GLY A 104 20.99 14.54 -0.72
C GLY A 104 22.17 13.97 0.08
N ARG A 105 22.09 12.70 0.52
CA ARG A 105 23.15 12.04 1.30
C ARG A 105 23.29 10.55 0.95
N PRO A 106 24.49 9.95 1.12
CA PRO A 106 24.71 8.53 0.79
C PRO A 106 24.19 7.56 1.85
N SER A 107 24.32 7.90 3.14
CA SER A 107 23.87 7.03 4.23
C SER A 107 22.34 7.02 4.34
N LEU A 108 21.80 5.82 4.46
CA LEU A 108 20.39 5.49 4.69
C LEU A 108 20.25 4.73 6.02
N ALA A 109 21.13 4.99 7.00
CA ALA A 109 21.04 4.41 8.34
C ALA A 109 19.65 4.64 8.97
N GLY A 110 19.16 3.65 9.70
CA GLY A 110 17.80 3.64 10.28
C GLY A 110 16.70 3.20 9.31
N SER A 111 17.03 2.90 8.05
CA SER A 111 16.04 2.47 7.06
C SER A 111 15.85 0.96 6.94
N VAL A 112 14.69 0.58 6.43
CA VAL A 112 14.33 -0.80 6.07
C VAL A 112 14.02 -0.86 4.58
N LEU A 113 14.67 -1.78 3.87
CA LEU A 113 14.39 -2.07 2.46
C LEU A 113 13.34 -3.18 2.36
N TYR A 114 12.23 -2.93 1.68
CA TYR A 114 11.20 -3.93 1.35
C TYR A 114 11.29 -4.26 -0.13
N SER A 115 11.52 -5.53 -0.48
CA SER A 115 11.63 -5.99 -1.87
C SER A 115 10.60 -7.09 -2.20
N THR A 116 10.14 -7.14 -3.45
CA THR A 116 9.24 -8.22 -3.90
C THR A 116 9.93 -9.60 -3.96
N SER A 117 11.26 -9.62 -4.02
CA SER A 117 12.10 -10.81 -4.09
C SER A 117 13.29 -10.70 -3.14
N ARG A 118 13.94 -11.82 -2.84
CA ARG A 118 15.18 -11.77 -2.05
C ARG A 118 16.23 -10.91 -2.80
N PRO A 119 16.82 -9.88 -2.16
CA PRO A 119 17.90 -9.11 -2.78
C PRO A 119 19.05 -10.02 -3.23
N CYS A 120 19.59 -9.78 -4.43
CA CYS A 120 20.75 -10.51 -4.91
C CYS A 120 22.06 -10.01 -4.24
N PRO A 121 23.19 -10.72 -4.35
CA PRO A 121 24.45 -10.31 -3.71
C PRO A 121 24.89 -8.88 -4.05
N LEU A 122 24.66 -8.42 -5.29
CA LEU A 122 24.95 -7.04 -5.70
C LEU A 122 24.09 -6.01 -4.96
N CYS A 123 22.81 -6.33 -4.74
CA CYS A 123 21.88 -5.45 -4.04
C CYS A 123 22.12 -5.47 -2.53
N GLU A 124 22.46 -6.62 -1.95
CA GLU A 124 22.86 -6.73 -0.54
C GLU A 124 24.13 -5.88 -0.29
N ALA A 125 25.14 -5.97 -1.16
CA ALA A 125 26.33 -5.14 -1.06
C ALA A 125 26.00 -3.64 -1.17
N ALA A 126 25.19 -3.24 -2.16
CA ALA A 126 24.77 -1.84 -2.30
C ALA A 126 23.99 -1.30 -1.08
N ALA A 127 23.11 -2.13 -0.50
CA ALA A 127 22.38 -1.79 0.71
C ALA A 127 23.33 -1.68 1.93
N ALA A 128 24.36 -2.52 2.00
CA ALA A 128 25.40 -2.44 3.03
C ALA A 128 26.26 -1.17 2.91
N GLU A 129 26.64 -0.78 1.69
CA GLU A 129 27.33 0.50 1.42
C GLU A 129 26.46 1.70 1.82
N ALA A 130 25.16 1.63 1.56
CA ALA A 130 24.22 2.68 1.92
C ALA A 130 23.78 2.63 3.40
N GLU A 131 24.33 1.74 4.23
CA GLU A 131 24.00 1.59 5.66
C GLU A 131 22.53 1.25 5.94
N VAL A 132 21.83 0.62 4.99
CA VAL A 132 20.46 0.11 5.22
C VAL A 132 20.48 -0.86 6.41
N SER A 133 19.53 -0.71 7.32
CA SER A 133 19.59 -1.40 8.61
C SER A 133 18.99 -2.80 8.59
N ARG A 134 17.98 -3.03 7.73
CA ARG A 134 17.27 -4.32 7.62
C ARG A 134 16.68 -4.48 6.22
N MET A 135 16.59 -5.71 5.74
CA MET A 135 15.94 -6.05 4.46
C MET A 135 14.81 -7.06 4.69
N ILE A 136 13.64 -6.75 4.16
CA ILE A 136 12.45 -7.61 4.16
C ILE A 136 12.09 -7.96 2.72
N TYR A 137 11.66 -9.19 2.48
CA TYR A 137 11.31 -9.61 1.13
C TYR A 137 10.14 -10.59 1.02
N GLY A 138 9.48 -10.52 -0.14
CA GLY A 138 8.39 -11.43 -0.50
C GLY A 138 7.10 -11.18 0.28
N ALA A 139 5.99 -11.73 -0.23
CA ALA A 139 4.66 -11.51 0.33
C ALA A 139 4.51 -12.03 1.77
N ALA A 140 5.33 -13.00 2.16
CA ALA A 140 5.40 -13.53 3.52
C ALA A 140 6.23 -12.67 4.48
N LEU A 141 6.75 -11.51 4.03
CA LEU A 141 7.61 -10.61 4.81
C LEU A 141 8.82 -11.30 5.44
N ASN A 142 9.53 -12.12 4.66
CA ASN A 142 10.71 -12.81 5.14
C ASN A 142 11.81 -11.81 5.50
N ASP A 143 12.43 -12.00 6.67
CA ASP A 143 13.54 -11.16 7.12
C ASP A 143 14.87 -11.68 6.58
N ALA A 144 15.53 -10.89 5.73
CA ALA A 144 16.89 -11.17 5.27
C ALA A 144 17.95 -10.63 6.25
N GLY A 145 17.54 -9.89 7.28
CA GLY A 145 18.40 -9.29 8.29
C GLY A 145 19.15 -8.08 7.75
N ARG A 146 20.29 -7.78 8.39
CA ARG A 146 21.20 -6.72 7.97
C ARG A 146 21.88 -7.11 6.65
N PRO A 147 22.02 -6.19 5.67
CA PRO A 147 22.78 -6.43 4.46
C PRO A 147 24.23 -6.82 4.74
N ARG A 148 24.78 -7.72 3.93
CA ARG A 148 26.15 -8.23 4.05
C ARG A 148 27.01 -7.77 2.86
N ARG A 149 28.29 -7.50 3.14
CA ARG A 149 29.32 -7.25 2.12
C ARG A 149 29.95 -8.55 1.69
#